data_AF-A0A4S4ARX6-F1
#
_entry.id   AF-A0A4S4ARX6-F1
#
_cell.length_a   1.000
_cell.length_b   1.000
_cell.length_c   1.000
_cell.angle_alpha   90.00
_cell.angle_beta   90.00
_cell.angle_gamma   90.00
#
_symmetry.space_group_name_H-M   'P 1'
#
loop_
_entity.id
_entity.type
_entity.pdbx_description
1 polymer ?
#
loop_
_entity_poly.entity_id
_entity_poly.type
_entity_poly.pdbx_seq_one_letter_code
_entity_poly.pdbx_strand_id
1 'polypeptide(L)'
;MMPDLHFGWHLAVLALSLGGFALLALASEREGTVLLRRPASAAERRVFRWLGWPLLGLALALCAWGWLAHFGTVLWLGWLSVAAVVLVFTIAYWPWRKKREFHGRPRKTAEIIMPPAVASPWMGLTRGAGWFVLAAAPLAFGWQLWQAEPWPVLRADAVRGEIGPWRYRLAEEEREAPEVLASGAAVKHFVLRLEGDELAVARAWLRVQPPRSLRTAGMAFDGNHGNREAMLVIPPSATAQDTFWLTVQGKNGQIYRAEIDMRRLSPATAAFVEGQR
;
A
#
# COMPACT_ATOMS: atom_id res chain seq x y z
N MET A 1 -6.21 -15.90 -4.63
CA MET A 1 -6.39 -16.16 -3.20
C MET A 1 -5.07 -15.85 -2.52
N MET A 2 -5.06 -14.98 -1.52
CA MET A 2 -3.84 -14.69 -0.75
C MET A 2 -3.61 -15.86 0.21
N PRO A 3 -2.41 -16.48 0.22
CA PRO A 3 -2.12 -17.53 1.18
C PRO A 3 -2.04 -16.93 2.58
N ASP A 4 -2.83 -17.46 3.52
CA ASP A 4 -2.76 -17.11 4.94
C ASP A 4 -1.47 -17.69 5.53
N LEU A 5 -0.39 -16.91 5.43
CA LEU A 5 0.91 -17.28 5.97
C LEU A 5 0.96 -16.90 7.44
N HIS A 6 1.23 -17.88 8.29
CA HIS A 6 1.35 -17.67 9.72
C HIS A 6 2.50 -16.69 10.04
N PHE A 7 2.35 -15.91 11.11
CA PHE A 7 3.35 -14.95 11.58
C PHE A 7 4.77 -15.55 11.73
N GLY A 8 4.86 -16.82 12.15
CA GLY A 8 6.13 -17.54 12.25
C GLY A 8 6.87 -17.65 10.92
N TRP A 9 6.16 -17.57 9.80
CA TRP A 9 6.76 -17.62 8.49
C TRP A 9 7.60 -16.37 8.19
N HIS A 10 7.00 -15.21 8.44
CA HIS A 10 7.64 -13.91 8.29
C HIS A 10 8.87 -13.78 9.19
N LEU A 11 8.80 -14.29 10.42
CA LEU A 11 9.94 -14.34 11.32
C LEU A 11 11.10 -15.19 10.78
N ALA A 12 10.81 -16.33 10.15
CA ALA A 12 11.86 -17.17 9.58
C ALA A 12 12.56 -16.49 8.39
N VAL A 13 11.79 -15.85 7.50
CA VAL A 13 12.34 -15.06 6.38
C VAL A 13 13.22 -13.91 6.88
N LEU A 14 12.75 -13.18 7.90
CA LEU A 14 13.52 -12.11 8.53
C LEU A 14 14.81 -12.66 9.17
N ALA A 15 14.74 -13.77 9.90
CA ALA A 15 15.90 -14.39 10.55
C ALA A 15 16.95 -14.86 9.53
N LEU A 16 16.52 -15.49 8.43
CA LEU A 16 17.41 -15.90 7.33
C LEU A 16 18.03 -14.68 6.64
N SER A 17 17.25 -13.63 6.41
CA SER A 17 17.75 -12.39 5.80
C SER A 17 18.79 -11.69 6.69
N LEU A 18 18.50 -11.59 7.99
CA LEU A 18 19.40 -11.01 8.98
C LEU A 18 20.68 -11.83 9.14
N GLY A 19 20.55 -13.16 9.20
CA GLY A 19 21.70 -14.07 9.25
C GLY A 19 22.58 -13.97 8.00
N GLY A 20 21.97 -13.88 6.81
CA GLY A 20 22.68 -13.73 5.55
C GLY A 20 23.47 -12.42 5.50
N PHE A 21 22.86 -11.30 5.89
CA PHE A 21 23.56 -10.02 5.98
C PHE A 21 24.62 -9.97 7.07
N ALA A 22 24.37 -10.58 8.23
CA ALA A 22 25.35 -10.66 9.29
C ALA A 22 26.60 -11.42 8.83
N LEU A 23 26.44 -12.56 8.14
CA LEU A 23 27.55 -13.31 7.56
C LEU A 23 28.30 -12.50 6.50
N LEU A 24 27.60 -11.78 5.63
CA LEU A 24 28.24 -10.90 4.64
C LEU A 24 28.99 -9.73 5.29
N ALA A 25 28.44 -9.15 6.37
CA ALA A 25 29.13 -8.12 7.16
C ALA A 25 30.38 -8.68 7.86
N LEU A 26 30.32 -9.91 8.38
CA LEU A 26 31.48 -10.63 8.93
C LEU A 26 32.56 -10.93 7.86
N ALA A 27 32.15 -11.11 6.61
CA ALA A 27 33.07 -11.27 5.49
C ALA A 27 33.74 -9.97 5.05
N SER A 28 33.25 -8.80 5.48
CA SER A 28 33.82 -7.50 5.15
C SER A 28 35.03 -7.17 6.06
N GLU A 29 36.02 -6.48 5.50
CA GLU A 29 37.27 -6.20 6.22
C GLU A 29 37.10 -5.26 7.41
N ARG A 30 36.30 -4.21 7.24
CA ARG A 30 36.04 -3.17 8.24
C ARG A 30 34.95 -3.59 9.23
N GLU A 31 33.83 -4.08 8.71
CA GLU A 31 32.67 -4.42 9.53
C GLU A 31 32.89 -5.74 10.29
N GLY A 32 33.55 -6.71 9.67
CA GLY A 32 33.86 -8.00 10.31
C GLY A 32 34.85 -7.89 11.47
N THR A 33 35.82 -6.96 11.40
CA THR A 33 36.72 -6.69 12.53
C THR A 33 35.98 -6.05 13.71
N VAL A 34 34.97 -5.21 13.43
CA VAL A 34 34.14 -4.59 14.47
C VAL A 34 33.24 -5.63 15.15
N LEU A 35 32.62 -6.53 14.37
CA LEU A 35 31.73 -7.57 14.88
C LEU A 35 32.47 -8.69 15.62
N LEU A 36 33.58 -9.18 15.09
CA LEU A 36 34.35 -10.29 15.67
C LEU A 36 35.33 -9.84 16.76
N ARG A 37 35.56 -8.52 16.91
CA ARG A 37 36.61 -7.93 17.77
C ARG A 37 38.03 -8.47 17.49
N ARG A 38 38.22 -9.17 16.37
CA ARG A 38 39.49 -9.73 15.88
C ARG A 38 39.55 -9.64 14.36
N PRO A 39 40.74 -9.56 13.74
CA PRO A 39 40.88 -9.70 12.30
C PRO A 39 40.53 -11.13 11.88
N ALA A 40 39.45 -11.28 11.11
CA ALA A 40 39.10 -12.56 10.48
C ALA A 40 40.14 -12.94 9.43
N SER A 41 40.54 -14.20 9.41
CA SER A 41 41.45 -14.76 8.39
C SER A 41 40.80 -14.76 7.01
N ALA A 42 41.62 -14.79 5.95
CA ALA A 42 41.12 -14.84 4.57
C ALA A 42 40.24 -16.08 4.30
N ALA A 43 40.52 -17.20 4.98
CA ALA A 43 39.73 -18.42 4.89
C ALA A 43 38.36 -18.26 5.56
N GLU A 44 38.30 -17.72 6.79
CA GLU A 44 37.04 -17.46 7.51
C GLU A 44 36.13 -16.50 6.74
N ARG A 45 36.69 -15.41 6.17
CA ARG A 45 35.91 -14.46 5.34
C ARG A 45 35.34 -15.11 4.10
N ARG A 46 36.09 -16.03 3.48
CA ARG A 46 35.63 -16.80 2.33
C ARG A 46 34.46 -17.68 2.76
N VAL A 47 34.58 -18.40 3.88
CA VAL A 47 33.50 -19.23 4.45
C VAL A 47 32.24 -18.40 4.75
N PHE A 48 32.37 -17.24 5.39
CA PHE A 48 31.23 -16.37 5.67
C PHE A 48 30.53 -15.87 4.39
N ARG A 49 31.29 -15.57 3.34
CA ARG A 49 30.72 -15.18 2.04
C ARG A 49 29.98 -16.34 1.37
N TRP A 50 30.58 -17.53 1.40
CA TRP A 50 29.97 -18.75 0.86
C TRP A 50 28.72 -19.19 1.62
N LEU A 51 28.60 -18.85 2.91
CA LEU A 51 27.40 -19.15 3.71
C LEU A 51 26.33 -18.04 3.61
N GLY A 52 26.73 -16.77 3.50
CA GLY A 52 25.78 -15.64 3.48
C GLY A 52 24.88 -15.60 2.23
N TRP A 53 25.46 -15.82 1.05
CA TRP A 53 24.70 -15.84 -0.22
C TRP A 53 23.63 -16.94 -0.29
N PRO A 54 23.90 -18.22 0.03
CA PRO A 54 22.87 -19.24 -0.01
C PRO A 54 21.80 -19.04 1.07
N LEU A 55 22.12 -18.40 2.21
CA LEU A 55 21.10 -18.07 3.20
C LEU A 55 20.10 -17.04 2.66
N LEU A 56 20.57 -16.01 1.94
CA LEU A 56 19.72 -15.04 1.26
C LEU A 56 18.93 -15.66 0.11
N GLY A 57 19.56 -16.56 -0.65
CA GLY A 57 18.91 -17.34 -1.70
C GLY A 57 17.80 -18.24 -1.17
N LEU A 58 18.02 -18.87 0.00
CA LEU A 58 17.01 -19.67 0.69
C LEU A 58 15.85 -18.78 1.14
N ALA A 59 16.11 -17.61 1.72
CA ALA A 59 15.05 -16.67 2.10
C ALA A 59 14.19 -16.25 0.89
N LEU A 60 14.82 -16.01 -0.27
CA LEU A 60 14.11 -15.69 -1.51
C LEU A 60 13.26 -16.87 -2.01
N ALA A 61 13.83 -18.09 -2.05
CA ALA A 61 13.11 -19.28 -2.48
C ALA A 61 11.87 -19.54 -1.61
N LEU A 62 11.99 -19.29 -0.31
CA LEU A 62 10.91 -19.41 0.66
C LEU A 62 9.81 -18.36 0.45
N CYS A 63 10.18 -17.12 0.14
CA CYS A 63 9.21 -16.09 -0.26
C CYS A 63 8.52 -16.39 -1.60
N ALA A 64 9.26 -16.88 -2.59
CA ALA A 64 8.74 -17.23 -3.91
C ALA A 64 7.88 -18.51 -3.91
N TRP A 65 8.07 -19.40 -2.93
CA TRP A 65 7.20 -20.54 -2.69
C TRP A 65 5.93 -20.13 -1.94
N GLY A 66 6.08 -19.31 -0.89
CA GLY A 66 4.96 -18.86 -0.06
C GLY A 66 4.01 -17.89 -0.78
N TRP A 67 4.53 -17.07 -1.68
CA TRP A 67 3.77 -16.18 -2.56
C TRP A 67 4.26 -16.38 -4.00
N LEU A 68 3.32 -16.39 -4.97
CA LEU A 68 3.64 -16.38 -6.41
C LEU A 68 4.84 -15.48 -6.70
N ALA A 69 5.76 -15.94 -7.57
CA ALA A 69 7.11 -15.39 -7.73
C ALA A 69 7.18 -13.85 -7.82
N HIS A 70 6.19 -13.19 -8.44
CA HIS A 70 6.11 -11.73 -8.55
C HIS A 70 5.90 -11.00 -7.21
N PHE A 71 5.07 -11.55 -6.33
CA PHE A 71 4.83 -10.95 -5.01
C PHE A 71 5.86 -11.43 -3.97
N GLY A 72 6.35 -12.66 -4.12
CA GLY A 72 7.40 -13.20 -3.26
C GLY A 72 8.69 -12.40 -3.31
N THR A 73 9.11 -11.93 -4.50
CA THR A 73 10.30 -11.08 -4.65
C THR A 73 10.13 -9.71 -3.98
N VAL A 74 8.95 -9.09 -4.09
CA VAL A 74 8.63 -7.82 -3.42
C VAL A 74 8.63 -7.98 -1.90
N LEU A 75 8.02 -9.05 -1.39
CA LEU A 75 7.99 -9.37 0.04
C LEU A 75 9.40 -9.61 0.57
N TRP A 76 10.23 -10.34 -0.18
CA TRP A 76 11.63 -10.57 0.15
C TRP A 76 12.43 -9.26 0.20
N LEU A 77 12.27 -8.37 -0.78
CA LEU A 77 12.92 -7.04 -0.77
C LEU A 77 12.51 -6.19 0.44
N GLY A 78 11.25 -6.27 0.85
CA GLY A 78 10.75 -5.62 2.07
C GLY A 78 11.48 -6.11 3.32
N TRP A 79 11.51 -7.43 3.54
CA TRP A 79 12.20 -8.01 4.71
C TRP A 79 13.72 -7.84 4.66
N LEU A 80 14.31 -7.85 3.47
CA LEU A 80 15.72 -7.59 3.23
C LEU A 80 16.08 -6.15 3.64
N SER A 81 15.23 -5.18 3.34
CA SER A 81 15.41 -3.78 3.78
C SER A 81 15.34 -3.64 5.30
N VAL A 82 14.35 -4.29 5.94
CA VAL A 82 14.23 -4.31 7.41
C VAL A 82 15.47 -4.94 8.05
N ALA A 83 15.92 -6.09 7.55
CA ALA A 83 17.11 -6.77 8.05
C ALA A 83 18.39 -5.92 7.90
N ALA A 84 18.56 -5.25 6.75
CA ALA A 84 19.68 -4.35 6.52
C ALA A 84 19.67 -3.17 7.50
N VAL A 85 18.51 -2.54 7.72
CA VAL A 85 18.35 -1.45 8.71
C VAL A 85 18.70 -1.94 10.11
N VAL A 86 18.13 -3.07 10.55
CA VAL A 86 18.42 -3.65 11.86
C VAL A 86 19.93 -3.90 12.02
N LEU A 87 20.57 -4.49 11.02
CA LEU A 87 22.01 -4.75 11.07
C LEU A 87 22.84 -3.46 11.11
N VAL A 88 22.54 -2.49 10.25
CA VAL A 88 23.25 -1.20 10.21
C VAL A 88 23.11 -0.47 11.54
N PHE A 89 21.91 -0.40 12.11
CA PHE A 89 21.69 0.22 13.41
C PHE A 89 22.44 -0.53 14.51
N THR A 90 22.44 -1.86 14.47
CA THR A 90 23.19 -2.69 15.41
C THR A 90 24.69 -2.38 15.34
N ILE A 91 25.28 -2.29 14.14
CA ILE A 91 26.71 -1.98 13.95
C ILE A 91 27.04 -0.52 14.26
N ALA A 92 26.14 0.41 13.93
CA ALA A 92 26.34 1.85 14.10
C ALA A 92 26.18 2.29 15.57
N TYR A 93 25.16 1.77 16.26
CA TYR A 93 24.81 2.12 17.65
C TYR A 93 25.33 1.12 18.68
N TRP A 94 26.26 0.23 18.30
CA TRP A 94 26.84 -0.73 19.22
C TRP A 94 27.40 -0.02 20.47
N PRO A 95 26.82 -0.24 21.67
CA PRO A 95 27.00 0.63 22.83
C PRO A 95 28.42 0.60 23.42
N TRP A 96 29.30 -0.28 22.92
CA TRP A 96 30.66 -0.49 23.39
C TRP A 96 31.72 -0.05 22.38
N ARG A 97 31.42 0.88 21.46
CA ARG A 97 32.47 1.61 20.73
C ARG A 97 33.29 2.42 21.73
N LYS A 98 34.28 1.80 22.37
CA LYS A 98 35.35 2.51 23.08
C LYS A 98 35.89 3.53 22.09
N LYS A 99 35.82 4.82 22.45
CA LYS A 99 36.58 5.88 21.79
C LYS A 99 37.97 5.30 21.55
N ARG A 100 38.42 5.25 20.30
CA ARG A 100 39.83 4.96 20.03
C ARG A 100 40.61 6.09 20.69
N GLU A 101 41.06 5.85 21.93
CA GLU A 101 42.12 6.64 22.50
C GLU A 101 43.32 6.40 21.62
N PHE A 102 43.69 7.44 20.88
CA PHE A 102 44.83 7.43 20.00
C PHE A 102 46.08 7.34 20.90
N HIS A 103 46.49 6.13 21.28
CA HIS A 103 47.79 5.89 21.89
C HIS A 103 48.86 5.90 20.79
N GLY A 104 49.02 7.06 20.16
CA GLY A 104 50.22 7.37 19.41
C GLY A 104 51.28 7.83 20.41
N ARG A 105 52.45 7.19 20.41
CA ARG A 105 53.65 7.75 21.05
C ARG A 105 53.75 9.24 20.66
N PRO A 106 54.08 10.17 21.58
CA PRO A 106 54.22 11.57 21.23
C PRO A 106 55.40 11.68 20.25
N ARG A 107 55.11 11.77 18.96
CA ARG A 107 56.08 12.22 17.98
C ARG A 107 56.21 13.71 18.23
N LYS A 108 57.38 14.13 18.73
CA LYS A 108 57.74 15.54 19.00
C LYS A 108 57.14 16.43 17.90
N THR A 109 56.18 17.23 18.31
CA THR A 109 55.50 18.24 17.53
C THR A 109 56.54 19.23 17.01
N ALA A 110 56.81 19.21 15.71
CA ALA A 110 57.24 20.42 15.03
C ALA A 110 55.97 21.25 14.84
N GLU A 111 55.94 22.36 15.56
CA GLU A 111 54.84 23.29 15.67
C GLU A 111 54.55 23.94 14.32
N ILE A 112 53.62 23.36 13.56
CA ILE A 112 52.99 24.06 12.44
C ILE A 112 51.71 24.67 13.01
N ILE A 113 51.75 25.98 13.20
CA ILE A 113 50.61 26.78 13.64
C ILE A 113 49.52 26.65 12.58
N MET A 114 48.50 25.83 12.85
CA MET A 114 47.25 25.81 12.09
C MET A 114 46.21 26.69 12.80
N PRO A 115 45.36 27.42 12.06
CA PRO A 115 44.32 28.24 12.65
C PRO A 115 43.30 27.38 13.42
N PRO A 116 42.63 27.94 14.45
CA PRO A 116 41.68 27.19 15.26
C PRO A 116 40.56 26.64 14.39
N ALA A 117 40.38 25.31 14.45
CA ALA A 117 39.29 24.62 13.77
C ALA A 117 37.96 25.15 14.31
N VAL A 118 37.22 25.87 13.46
CA VAL A 118 35.85 26.27 13.74
C VAL A 118 35.02 25.00 13.80
N ALA A 119 34.57 24.61 15.00
CA ALA A 119 33.71 23.47 15.19
C ALA A 119 32.40 23.69 14.39
N SER A 120 32.20 22.90 13.34
CA SER A 120 30.95 22.93 12.58
C SER A 120 29.79 22.50 13.49
N PRO A 121 28.74 23.33 13.66
CA PRO A 121 27.62 23.04 14.56
C PRO A 121 26.72 21.90 14.07
N TRP A 122 27.03 21.29 12.92
CA TRP A 122 26.14 20.37 12.22
C TRP A 122 26.23 18.92 12.73
N MET A 123 27.18 18.59 13.61
CA MET A 123 27.39 17.24 14.16
C MET A 123 26.43 16.85 15.31
N GLY A 124 25.71 17.81 15.91
CA GLY A 124 24.66 17.51 16.90
C GLY A 124 23.29 17.22 16.28
N LEU A 125 23.01 17.81 15.12
CA LEU A 125 21.70 17.76 14.45
C LEU A 125 21.44 16.42 13.75
N THR A 126 22.49 15.69 13.37
CA THR A 126 22.39 14.44 12.58
C THR A 126 22.01 13.20 13.41
N ARG A 127 22.19 13.22 14.73
CA ARG A 127 21.81 12.10 15.62
C ARG A 127 20.31 12.06 15.90
N GLY A 128 19.67 13.23 16.03
CA GLY A 128 18.20 13.31 16.16
C GLY A 128 17.48 13.06 14.84
N ALA A 129 18.05 13.54 13.73
CA ALA A 129 17.46 13.41 12.40
C ALA A 129 17.30 11.95 11.94
N GLY A 130 18.24 11.06 12.28
CA GLY A 130 18.15 9.64 11.91
C GLY A 130 16.99 8.90 12.59
N TRP A 131 16.78 9.13 13.89
CA TRP A 131 15.64 8.58 14.63
C TRP A 131 14.32 9.21 14.20
N PHE A 132 14.34 10.51 13.88
CA PHE A 132 13.17 11.20 13.35
C PHE A 132 12.74 10.60 12.02
N VAL A 133 13.63 10.36 11.06
CA VAL A 133 13.27 9.75 9.76
C VAL A 133 12.75 8.31 9.94
N LEU A 134 13.36 7.53 10.83
CA LEU A 134 12.99 6.13 11.04
C LEU A 134 11.65 5.96 11.77
N ALA A 135 11.26 6.92 12.61
CA ALA A 135 9.93 6.99 13.20
C ALA A 135 8.92 7.69 12.28
N ALA A 136 9.34 8.75 11.58
CA ALA A 136 8.47 9.54 10.71
C ALA A 136 8.00 8.75 9.50
N ALA A 137 8.81 7.84 8.94
CA ALA A 137 8.38 7.02 7.81
C ALA A 137 7.20 6.07 8.16
N PRO A 138 7.25 5.22 9.21
CA PRO A 138 6.11 4.40 9.60
C PRO A 138 4.95 5.24 10.17
N LEU A 139 5.22 6.38 10.81
CA LEU A 139 4.16 7.30 11.23
C LEU A 139 3.46 7.95 10.03
N ALA A 140 4.19 8.40 9.02
CA ALA A 140 3.64 8.97 7.79
C ALA A 140 2.91 7.90 6.97
N PHE A 141 3.43 6.68 6.93
CA PHE A 141 2.77 5.55 6.29
C PHE A 141 1.50 5.14 7.05
N GLY A 142 1.57 5.05 8.39
CA GLY A 142 0.41 4.79 9.23
C GLY A 142 -0.64 5.90 9.12
N TRP A 143 -0.20 7.15 9.01
CA TRP A 143 -1.05 8.30 8.73
C TRP A 143 -1.68 8.23 7.33
N GLN A 144 -0.94 7.82 6.31
CA GLN A 144 -1.52 7.55 4.98
C GLN A 144 -2.51 6.40 5.00
N LEU A 145 -2.23 5.30 5.70
CA LEU A 145 -3.16 4.19 5.85
C LEU A 145 -4.42 4.59 6.63
N TRP A 146 -4.28 5.46 7.61
CA TRP A 146 -5.41 6.02 8.34
C TRP A 146 -6.25 6.97 7.48
N GLN A 147 -5.61 7.67 6.55
CA GLN A 147 -6.28 8.50 5.54
C GLN A 147 -6.79 7.70 4.32
N ALA A 148 -6.36 6.44 4.15
CA ALA A 148 -6.81 5.61 3.04
C ALA A 148 -8.32 5.38 3.19
N GLU A 149 -9.08 5.86 2.23
CA GLU A 149 -10.53 5.76 2.33
C GLU A 149 -10.97 4.29 2.31
N PRO A 150 -11.93 3.90 3.18
CA PRO A 150 -12.55 2.59 3.10
C PRO A 150 -13.17 2.39 1.72
N TRP A 151 -13.13 1.15 1.22
CA TRP A 151 -13.73 0.77 -0.06
C TRP A 151 -15.15 1.35 -0.21
N PRO A 152 -15.55 1.91 -1.37
CA PRO A 152 -16.76 2.71 -1.51
C PRO A 152 -18.05 2.15 -0.90
N VAL A 153 -18.35 0.88 -1.11
CA VAL A 153 -19.56 0.22 -0.59
C VAL A 153 -19.52 -0.11 0.91
N LEU A 154 -18.36 0.04 1.55
CA LEU A 154 -18.18 -0.09 3.00
C LEU A 154 -18.28 1.26 3.72
N ARG A 155 -18.25 2.37 2.97
CA ARG A 155 -18.37 3.71 3.55
C ARG A 155 -19.77 3.95 4.12
N ALA A 156 -19.88 4.92 5.03
CA ALA A 156 -21.13 5.22 5.73
C ALA A 156 -22.19 5.86 4.81
N ASP A 157 -21.75 6.53 3.75
CA ASP A 157 -22.55 7.17 2.70
C ASP A 157 -23.07 6.19 1.63
N ALA A 158 -22.61 4.94 1.63
CA ALA A 158 -23.13 3.93 0.71
C ALA A 158 -24.64 3.74 0.93
N VAL A 159 -25.42 3.97 -0.13
CA VAL A 159 -26.88 3.82 -0.11
C VAL A 159 -27.23 2.34 -0.05
N ARG A 160 -28.11 2.01 0.90
CA ARG A 160 -28.58 0.65 1.14
C ARG A 160 -30.07 0.53 0.87
N GLY A 161 -30.47 -0.62 0.34
CA GLY A 161 -31.87 -0.97 0.14
C GLY A 161 -32.02 -2.42 -0.29
N GLU A 162 -33.25 -2.78 -0.65
CA GLU A 162 -33.59 -4.11 -1.15
C GLU A 162 -34.00 -4.04 -2.62
N ILE A 163 -33.63 -5.05 -3.39
CA ILE A 163 -33.99 -5.17 -4.80
C ILE A 163 -34.27 -6.64 -5.13
N GLY A 164 -35.54 -7.00 -5.15
CA GLY A 164 -35.95 -8.40 -5.24
C GLY A 164 -35.40 -9.21 -4.05
N PRO A 165 -34.75 -10.36 -4.28
CA PRO A 165 -34.19 -11.20 -3.21
C PRO A 165 -32.83 -10.72 -2.66
N TRP A 166 -32.25 -9.65 -3.22
CA TRP A 166 -30.93 -9.17 -2.82
C TRP A 166 -30.99 -7.86 -2.03
N ARG A 167 -30.05 -7.68 -1.12
CA ARG A 167 -29.79 -6.38 -0.49
C ARG A 167 -28.69 -5.69 -1.27
N TYR A 168 -28.90 -4.46 -1.69
CA TYR A 168 -27.89 -3.71 -2.44
C TYR A 168 -27.16 -2.70 -1.55
N ARG A 169 -25.87 -2.52 -1.83
CA ARG A 169 -25.10 -1.35 -1.43
C ARG A 169 -24.56 -0.68 -2.67
N LEU A 170 -24.91 0.57 -2.87
CA LEU A 170 -24.51 1.36 -4.02
C LEU A 170 -23.82 2.63 -3.51
N ALA A 171 -22.65 2.91 -4.04
CA ALA A 171 -21.90 4.12 -3.71
C ALA A 171 -21.27 4.69 -4.97
N GLU A 172 -21.04 6.00 -4.99
CA GLU A 172 -20.08 6.59 -5.92
C GLU A 172 -18.69 6.03 -5.62
N GLU A 173 -17.80 5.98 -6.60
CA GLU A 173 -16.39 5.67 -6.33
C GLU A 173 -15.71 6.88 -5.67
N GLU A 174 -15.79 8.02 -6.33
CA GLU A 174 -15.26 9.31 -5.88
C GLU A 174 -16.40 10.24 -5.43
N ARG A 175 -16.20 11.02 -4.36
CA ARG A 175 -17.21 11.97 -3.84
C ARG A 175 -17.18 13.34 -4.50
N GLU A 176 -16.30 13.54 -5.46
CA GLU A 176 -16.13 14.82 -6.16
C GLU A 176 -17.24 15.07 -7.19
N ALA A 177 -17.22 16.20 -7.90
CA ALA A 177 -18.13 16.41 -9.01
C ALA A 177 -17.88 15.36 -10.13
N PRO A 178 -18.83 15.14 -11.06
CA PRO A 178 -18.59 14.36 -12.26
C PRO A 178 -17.35 14.86 -13.02
N GLU A 179 -16.54 13.94 -13.51
CA GLU A 179 -15.41 14.27 -14.38
C GLU A 179 -15.95 14.69 -15.74
N VAL A 180 -15.51 15.84 -16.25
CA VAL A 180 -15.87 16.29 -17.59
C VAL A 180 -14.79 15.84 -18.56
N LEU A 181 -15.13 14.84 -19.39
CA LEU A 181 -14.23 14.34 -20.42
C LEU A 181 -13.97 15.41 -21.48
N ALA A 182 -12.89 15.24 -22.26
CA ALA A 182 -12.57 16.14 -23.38
C ALA A 182 -13.70 16.25 -24.42
N SER A 183 -14.59 15.27 -24.51
CA SER A 183 -15.79 15.30 -25.35
C SER A 183 -16.91 16.21 -24.81
N GLY A 184 -16.76 16.77 -23.61
CA GLY A 184 -17.78 17.52 -22.88
C GLY A 184 -18.77 16.63 -22.11
N ALA A 185 -18.63 15.31 -22.16
CA ALA A 185 -19.48 14.40 -21.40
C ALA A 185 -19.07 14.37 -19.92
N ALA A 186 -20.02 14.65 -19.03
CA ALA A 186 -19.86 14.49 -17.58
C ALA A 186 -20.05 13.01 -17.20
N VAL A 187 -19.05 12.39 -16.59
CA VAL A 187 -19.07 10.97 -16.20
C VAL A 187 -18.88 10.78 -14.71
N LYS A 188 -19.49 9.71 -14.19
CA LYS A 188 -19.40 9.34 -12.78
C LYS A 188 -19.26 7.83 -12.61
N HIS A 189 -18.40 7.42 -11.69
CA HIS A 189 -18.15 6.01 -11.39
C HIS A 189 -18.96 5.57 -10.17
N PHE A 190 -19.58 4.39 -10.27
CA PHE A 190 -20.39 3.79 -9.22
C PHE A 190 -19.96 2.35 -8.95
N VAL A 191 -19.99 1.98 -7.68
CA VAL A 191 -19.71 0.61 -7.22
C VAL A 191 -20.96 0.02 -6.61
N LEU A 192 -21.34 -1.17 -7.09
CA LEU A 192 -22.48 -1.94 -6.61
C LEU A 192 -22.02 -3.26 -5.98
N ARG A 193 -22.55 -3.52 -4.78
CA ARG A 193 -22.54 -4.84 -4.15
C ARG A 193 -23.96 -5.33 -3.95
N LEU A 194 -24.21 -6.59 -4.30
CA LEU A 194 -25.46 -7.29 -4.04
C LEU A 194 -25.17 -8.39 -3.03
N GLU A 195 -25.81 -8.36 -1.87
CA GLU A 195 -25.69 -9.36 -0.82
C GLU A 195 -26.85 -10.37 -0.94
N GLY A 196 -26.56 -11.64 -0.69
CA GLY A 196 -27.49 -12.77 -0.87
C GLY A 196 -26.90 -13.82 -1.80
N ASP A 197 -27.73 -14.46 -2.63
CA ASP A 197 -27.24 -15.37 -3.67
C ASP A 197 -26.69 -14.58 -4.88
N GLU A 198 -25.43 -14.13 -4.77
CA GLU A 198 -24.77 -13.30 -5.79
C GLU A 198 -24.60 -14.01 -7.14
N LEU A 199 -24.65 -15.36 -7.14
CA LEU A 199 -24.53 -16.19 -8.33
C LEU A 199 -25.84 -16.27 -9.10
N ALA A 200 -26.98 -16.00 -8.47
CA ALA A 200 -28.28 -15.91 -9.12
C ALA A 200 -28.47 -14.61 -9.93
N VAL A 201 -27.55 -13.64 -9.82
CA VAL A 201 -27.58 -12.40 -10.60
C VAL A 201 -27.03 -12.65 -12.00
N ALA A 202 -27.80 -12.31 -13.03
CA ALA A 202 -27.34 -12.34 -14.42
C ALA A 202 -26.65 -11.03 -14.82
N ARG A 203 -27.29 -9.89 -14.53
CA ARG A 203 -26.76 -8.56 -14.84
C ARG A 203 -27.44 -7.47 -14.02
N ALA A 204 -26.73 -6.37 -13.80
CA ALA A 204 -27.27 -5.17 -13.20
C ALA A 204 -26.94 -3.96 -14.07
N TRP A 205 -27.79 -2.93 -14.05
CA TRP A 205 -27.61 -1.67 -14.77
C TRP A 205 -27.95 -0.48 -13.90
N LEU A 206 -27.30 0.65 -14.17
CA LEU A 206 -27.60 1.95 -13.58
C LEU A 206 -27.88 2.99 -14.66
N ARG A 207 -28.87 3.84 -14.41
CA ARG A 207 -29.23 4.97 -15.27
C ARG A 207 -29.72 6.15 -14.45
N VAL A 208 -29.49 7.36 -14.95
CA VAL A 208 -30.22 8.57 -14.51
C VAL A 208 -31.53 8.67 -15.29
N GLN A 209 -32.66 8.89 -14.60
CA GLN A 209 -34.03 8.91 -15.15
C GLN A 209 -34.59 7.52 -15.51
N PRO A 210 -35.93 7.36 -15.52
CA PRO A 210 -36.59 6.06 -15.73
C PRO A 210 -36.24 5.43 -17.08
N PRO A 211 -35.84 4.15 -17.11
CA PRO A 211 -35.67 3.41 -18.36
C PRO A 211 -37.02 3.05 -18.96
N ARG A 212 -37.17 3.21 -20.28
CA ARG A 212 -38.41 2.86 -21.01
C ARG A 212 -38.52 1.35 -21.29
N SER A 213 -37.40 0.65 -21.28
CA SER A 213 -37.28 -0.79 -21.56
C SER A 213 -35.97 -1.34 -21.03
N LEU A 214 -35.81 -2.67 -20.98
CA LEU A 214 -34.55 -3.28 -20.54
C LEU A 214 -33.35 -2.90 -21.43
N ARG A 215 -33.57 -2.69 -22.75
CA ARG A 215 -32.53 -2.19 -23.66
C ARG A 215 -32.05 -0.78 -23.34
N THR A 216 -32.85 -0.02 -22.59
CA THR A 216 -32.54 1.35 -22.17
C THR A 216 -32.26 1.44 -20.67
N ALA A 217 -32.01 0.30 -20.00
CA ALA A 217 -31.76 0.20 -18.56
C ALA A 217 -30.50 0.93 -18.09
N GLY A 218 -29.64 1.37 -19.02
CA GLY A 218 -28.48 2.20 -18.74
C GLY A 218 -27.17 1.45 -18.91
N MET A 219 -26.18 1.90 -18.15
CA MET A 219 -24.84 1.31 -18.15
C MET A 219 -24.84 0.05 -17.32
N ALA A 220 -24.29 -1.03 -17.87
CA ALA A 220 -24.17 -2.29 -17.16
C ALA A 220 -23.07 -2.19 -16.10
N PHE A 221 -23.30 -2.85 -14.97
CA PHE A 221 -22.28 -3.12 -13.99
C PHE A 221 -21.45 -4.32 -14.44
N ASP A 222 -20.14 -4.13 -14.52
CA ASP A 222 -19.17 -5.16 -14.88
C ASP A 222 -18.24 -5.46 -13.70
N GLY A 223 -17.55 -6.60 -13.72
CA GLY A 223 -16.65 -7.03 -12.64
C GLY A 223 -17.09 -8.32 -11.93
N ASN A 224 -16.44 -8.60 -10.79
CA ASN A 224 -16.70 -9.82 -10.02
C ASN A 224 -17.94 -9.65 -9.11
N HIS A 225 -18.51 -10.75 -8.63
CA HIS A 225 -19.74 -10.77 -7.82
C HIS A 225 -19.71 -9.83 -6.60
N GLY A 226 -18.55 -9.71 -5.94
CA GLY A 226 -18.37 -8.79 -4.81
C GLY A 226 -17.90 -7.38 -5.18
N ASN A 227 -17.50 -7.15 -6.44
CA ASN A 227 -16.99 -5.85 -6.89
C ASN A 227 -17.45 -5.55 -8.31
N ARG A 228 -18.62 -4.91 -8.42
CA ARG A 228 -19.15 -4.49 -9.71
C ARG A 228 -19.11 -2.98 -9.85
N GLU A 229 -18.67 -2.51 -11.00
CA GLU A 229 -18.40 -1.11 -11.29
C GLU A 229 -19.11 -0.69 -12.57
N ALA A 230 -19.58 0.55 -12.62
CA ALA A 230 -20.18 1.14 -13.80
C ALA A 230 -19.77 2.60 -13.93
N MET A 231 -19.32 2.98 -15.13
CA MET A 231 -19.11 4.37 -15.51
C MET A 231 -20.39 4.89 -16.18
N LEU A 232 -21.04 5.87 -15.57
CA LEU A 232 -22.31 6.44 -16.02
C LEU A 232 -22.11 7.86 -16.55
N VAL A 233 -22.56 8.13 -17.77
CA VAL A 233 -22.66 9.49 -18.30
C VAL A 233 -23.87 10.18 -17.68
N ILE A 234 -23.65 11.33 -17.06
CA ILE A 234 -24.71 12.19 -16.53
C ILE A 234 -25.36 12.95 -17.70
N PRO A 235 -26.66 12.76 -17.98
CA PRO A 235 -27.32 13.47 -19.07
C PRO A 235 -27.27 14.99 -18.86
N PRO A 236 -27.08 15.80 -19.91
CA PRO A 236 -27.14 17.26 -19.80
C PRO A 236 -28.51 17.80 -19.36
N SER A 237 -29.56 17.01 -19.60
CA SER A 237 -30.93 17.31 -19.16
C SER A 237 -31.21 16.89 -17.71
N ALA A 238 -30.23 16.31 -17.00
CA ALA A 238 -30.42 15.82 -15.66
C ALA A 238 -30.62 16.98 -14.67
N THR A 239 -31.50 16.77 -13.70
CA THR A 239 -31.73 17.73 -12.62
C THR A 239 -31.40 17.11 -11.27
N ALA A 240 -31.12 17.93 -10.25
CA ALA A 240 -30.87 17.42 -8.89
C ALA A 240 -32.08 16.69 -8.27
N GLN A 241 -33.28 16.84 -8.86
CA GLN A 241 -34.49 16.14 -8.45
C GLN A 241 -34.68 14.80 -9.19
N ASP A 242 -33.82 14.49 -10.16
CA ASP A 242 -33.91 13.23 -10.87
C ASP A 242 -33.47 12.07 -9.97
N THR A 243 -33.93 10.87 -10.32
CA THR A 243 -33.57 9.63 -9.62
C THR A 243 -32.64 8.77 -10.46
N PHE A 244 -31.76 8.04 -9.77
CA PHE A 244 -31.06 6.91 -10.32
C PHE A 244 -31.94 5.67 -10.28
N TRP A 245 -31.90 4.92 -11.37
CA TRP A 245 -32.65 3.67 -11.55
C TRP A 245 -31.68 2.51 -11.60
N LEU A 246 -31.66 1.73 -10.52
CA LEU A 246 -30.95 0.47 -10.46
C LEU A 246 -31.85 -0.64 -10.99
N THR A 247 -31.43 -1.33 -12.04
CA THR A 247 -32.15 -2.49 -12.60
C THR A 247 -31.31 -3.74 -12.42
N VAL A 248 -31.87 -4.82 -11.86
CA VAL A 248 -31.20 -6.10 -11.67
C VAL A 248 -32.00 -7.20 -12.34
N GLN A 249 -31.34 -8.01 -13.16
CA GLN A 249 -31.91 -9.21 -13.77
C GLN A 249 -31.32 -10.46 -13.11
N GLY A 250 -32.20 -11.33 -12.62
CA GLY A 250 -31.83 -12.66 -12.16
C GLY A 250 -31.59 -13.63 -13.32
N LYS A 251 -30.83 -14.70 -13.08
CA LYS A 251 -30.64 -15.80 -14.05
C LYS A 251 -31.94 -16.52 -14.41
N ASN A 252 -32.96 -16.41 -13.56
CA ASN A 252 -34.32 -16.86 -13.83
C ASN A 252 -35.09 -15.94 -14.80
N GLY A 253 -34.48 -14.85 -15.29
CA GLY A 253 -35.07 -13.89 -16.21
C GLY A 253 -35.93 -12.81 -15.55
N GLN A 254 -36.19 -12.89 -14.23
CA GLN A 254 -36.95 -11.86 -13.51
C GLN A 254 -36.16 -10.57 -13.41
N ILE A 255 -36.87 -9.43 -13.48
CA ILE A 255 -36.28 -8.09 -13.47
C ILE A 255 -36.81 -7.34 -12.27
N TYR A 256 -35.90 -6.76 -11.50
CA TYR A 256 -36.15 -5.97 -10.32
C TYR A 256 -35.62 -4.55 -10.55
N ARG A 257 -36.30 -3.56 -9.99
CA ARG A 257 -35.92 -2.14 -10.11
C ARG A 257 -35.99 -1.45 -8.75
N ALA A 258 -35.07 -0.54 -8.52
CA ALA A 258 -35.07 0.35 -7.37
C ALA A 258 -34.78 1.78 -7.83
N GLU A 259 -35.52 2.73 -7.23
CA GLU A 259 -35.36 4.16 -7.45
C GLU A 259 -34.57 4.76 -6.28
N ILE A 260 -33.62 5.63 -6.61
CA ILE A 260 -32.71 6.22 -5.62
C ILE A 260 -32.54 7.70 -5.96
N ASP A 261 -32.87 8.60 -5.03
CA ASP A 261 -32.75 10.04 -5.24
C ASP A 261 -31.31 10.45 -5.56
N MET A 262 -31.12 11.34 -6.54
CA MET A 262 -29.78 11.81 -6.92
C MET A 262 -29.07 12.48 -5.75
N ARG A 263 -29.77 13.34 -4.99
CA ARG A 263 -29.18 13.98 -3.80
C ARG A 263 -28.76 12.99 -2.71
N ARG A 264 -29.41 11.83 -2.64
CA ARG A 264 -29.10 10.81 -1.64
C ARG A 264 -27.92 9.94 -2.07
N LEU A 265 -27.86 9.55 -3.34
CA LEU A 265 -26.78 8.71 -3.87
C LEU A 265 -25.53 9.49 -4.23
N SER A 266 -25.70 10.70 -4.75
CA SER A 266 -24.64 11.50 -5.37
C SER A 266 -24.86 13.00 -5.12
N PRO A 267 -24.61 13.50 -3.89
CA PRO A 267 -24.80 14.91 -3.54
C PRO A 267 -23.96 15.85 -4.41
N ALA A 268 -22.72 15.45 -4.76
CA ALA A 268 -21.82 16.26 -5.58
C ALA A 268 -22.30 16.36 -7.04
N THR A 269 -22.84 15.28 -7.62
CA THR A 269 -23.49 15.36 -8.94
C THR A 269 -24.73 16.22 -8.90
N ALA A 270 -25.54 16.14 -7.83
CA ALA A 270 -26.71 17.00 -7.67
C ALA A 270 -26.31 18.49 -7.66
N ALA A 271 -25.26 18.86 -6.92
CA ALA A 271 -24.74 20.22 -6.91
C ALA A 271 -24.16 20.64 -8.27
N PHE A 272 -23.48 19.73 -8.97
CA PHE A 272 -22.93 19.97 -10.31
C PHE A 272 -24.03 20.29 -11.33
N VAL A 273 -25.09 19.48 -11.40
CA VAL A 273 -26.20 19.73 -12.35
C VAL A 273 -27.03 20.96 -12.00
N GLU A 274 -27.04 21.37 -10.72
CA GLU A 274 -27.63 22.66 -10.31
C GLU A 274 -26.82 23.86 -10.80
N GLY A 275 -25.48 23.76 -10.76
CA GLY A 275 -24.57 24.81 -11.24
C GLY A 275 -24.48 24.92 -12.76
N GLN A 276 -25.01 23.96 -13.51
CA GLN A 276 -25.08 23.99 -14.98
C GLN A 276 -26.31 24.75 -15.53
N ARG A 277 -27.23 25.19 -14.67
CA ARG A 277 -28.38 26.02 -15.05
C ARG A 277 -28.01 27.49 -15.15
#